data_AF-A0A6J1FYB4-F1
#
_entry.id   AF-A0A6J1FYB4-F1
#
_cell.length_a   1.000
_cell.length_b   1.000
_cell.length_c   1.000
_cell.angle_alpha   90.00
_cell.angle_beta   90.00
_cell.angle_gamma   90.00
#
_symmetry.space_group_name_H-M   'P 1'
#
loop_
_entity.id
_entity.type
_entity.pdbx_description
1 polymer ?
#
loop_
_entity_poly.entity_id
_entity_poly.type
_entity_poly.pdbx_seq_one_letter_code
_entity_poly.pdbx_strand_id
1 'polypeptide(L)'
;MSVDQIDRFIRLESERFRLLLQHKINQQIRVLLNQIENRTRVLFQQKDEEIASTNMRTIQLEQLLKKLEMENQKRKRAVEENQAMVASLSHALDEMREKLLASANDAESSNNNVRIGEDDASDFGNNKKRKKMRMICQICNSRISCVLLLPCRHLCSCKSCASALEFCPVCNATKKASIEAVIS
;
A
#
# COMPACT_ATOMS: atom_id res chain seq x y z
N MET A 1 -45.71 81.98 -0.57
CA MET A 1 -44.29 81.63 -0.35
C MET A 1 -43.50 82.15 -1.54
N SER A 2 -42.36 82.81 -1.32
CA SER A 2 -41.51 83.25 -2.42
C SER A 2 -40.79 82.05 -3.05
N VAL A 3 -40.40 82.17 -4.32
CA VAL A 3 -39.67 81.12 -5.05
C VAL A 3 -38.44 80.65 -4.26
N ASP A 4 -37.69 81.58 -3.66
CA ASP A 4 -36.53 81.29 -2.81
C ASP A 4 -36.82 80.40 -1.59
N GLN A 5 -38.02 80.50 -1.00
CA GLN A 5 -38.41 79.68 0.15
C GLN A 5 -38.67 78.23 -0.27
N ILE A 6 -39.31 78.05 -1.43
CA ILE A 6 -39.58 76.74 -2.03
C ILE A 6 -38.25 76.07 -2.39
N ASP A 7 -37.36 76.83 -3.02
CA ASP A 7 -36.04 76.36 -3.46
C ASP A 7 -35.15 75.93 -2.29
N ARG A 8 -35.18 76.68 -1.18
CA ARG A 8 -34.49 76.34 0.06
C ARG A 8 -35.05 75.06 0.70
N PHE A 9 -36.36 74.89 0.68
CA PHE A 9 -37.01 73.68 1.19
C PHE A 9 -36.64 72.44 0.37
N ILE A 10 -36.67 72.54 -0.96
CA ILE A 10 -36.27 71.44 -1.86
C ILE A 10 -34.83 71.02 -1.60
N ARG A 11 -33.90 71.97 -1.44
CA ARG A 11 -32.50 71.68 -1.13
C ARG A 11 -32.35 70.92 0.19
N LEU A 12 -33.03 71.37 1.25
CA LEU A 12 -33.00 70.73 2.57
C LEU A 12 -33.51 69.28 2.52
N GLU A 13 -34.65 69.04 1.87
CA GLU A 13 -35.18 67.67 1.78
C GLU A 13 -34.35 66.76 0.87
N SER A 14 -33.79 67.31 -0.21
CA SER A 14 -32.88 66.56 -1.09
C SER A 14 -31.63 66.13 -0.32
N GLU A 15 -31.08 66.99 0.52
CA GLU A 15 -29.92 66.69 1.35
C GLU A 15 -30.24 65.67 2.44
N ARG A 16 -31.38 65.81 3.12
CA ARG A 16 -31.86 64.84 4.12
C ARG A 16 -32.04 63.46 3.51
N PHE A 17 -32.66 63.39 2.34
CA PHE A 17 -32.86 62.14 1.61
C PHE A 17 -31.52 61.51 1.19
N ARG A 18 -30.57 62.31 0.67
CA ARG A 18 -29.22 61.87 0.32
C ARG A 18 -28.49 61.24 1.51
N LEU A 19 -28.53 61.86 2.69
CA LEU A 19 -27.90 61.34 3.90
C LEU A 19 -28.52 60.01 4.36
N LEU A 20 -29.85 59.90 4.32
CA LEU A 20 -30.56 58.66 4.67
C LEU A 20 -30.21 57.52 3.71
N LEU A 21 -30.19 57.78 2.40
CA LEU A 21 -29.77 56.80 1.40
C LEU A 21 -28.32 56.36 1.62
N GLN A 22 -27.40 57.31 1.81
CA GLN A 22 -26.00 57.00 2.07
C GLN A 22 -25.82 56.15 3.33
N HIS A 23 -26.54 56.47 4.40
CA HIS A 23 -26.54 55.67 5.62
C HIS A 23 -27.01 54.23 5.36
N LYS A 24 -28.13 54.06 4.63
CA LYS A 24 -28.67 52.73 4.30
C LYS A 24 -27.74 51.91 3.41
N ILE A 25 -27.15 52.52 2.38
CA ILE A 25 -26.16 51.86 1.51
C ILE A 25 -24.94 51.40 2.33
N ASN A 26 -24.38 52.29 3.14
CA ASN A 26 -23.23 51.96 3.99
C ASN A 26 -23.54 50.86 5.00
N GLN A 27 -24.75 50.85 5.56
CA GLN A 27 -25.20 49.79 6.46
C GLN A 27 -25.28 48.44 5.74
N GLN A 28 -25.87 48.41 4.54
CA GLN A 28 -25.99 47.18 3.74
C GLN A 28 -24.61 46.65 3.31
N ILE A 29 -23.72 47.51 2.83
CA ILE A 29 -22.35 47.14 2.46
C ILE A 29 -21.63 46.52 3.66
N ARG A 30 -21.75 47.12 4.85
CA ARG A 30 -21.11 46.57 6.06
C ARG A 30 -21.61 45.17 6.41
N VAL A 31 -22.92 44.93 6.32
CA VAL A 31 -23.49 43.62 6.61
C VAL A 31 -22.99 42.57 5.62
N LEU A 32 -22.99 42.89 4.32
CA LEU A 32 -22.50 41.99 3.28
C LEU A 32 -21.01 41.70 3.43
N LEU A 33 -20.19 42.72 3.69
CA LEU A 33 -18.76 42.55 3.94
C LEU A 33 -18.50 41.64 5.14
N ASN A 34 -19.17 41.87 6.28
CA ASN A 34 -19.03 41.03 7.46
C ASN A 34 -19.44 39.57 7.18
N GLN A 35 -20.49 39.35 6.40
CA GLN A 35 -20.91 37.99 6.02
C GLN A 35 -19.86 37.29 5.15
N ILE A 36 -19.33 37.99 4.14
CA ILE A 36 -18.28 37.46 3.26
C ILE A 36 -17.00 37.20 4.05
N GLU A 37 -16.59 38.13 4.92
CA GLU A 37 -15.39 38.00 5.75
C GLU A 37 -15.51 36.80 6.69
N ASN A 38 -16.64 36.66 7.40
CA ASN A 38 -16.86 35.53 8.30
C ASN A 38 -16.86 34.19 7.56
N ARG A 39 -17.51 34.12 6.40
CA ARG A 39 -17.56 32.89 5.58
C ARG A 39 -16.17 32.54 5.04
N THR A 40 -15.45 33.54 4.55
CA THR A 40 -14.08 33.39 4.05
C THR A 40 -13.15 32.90 5.17
N ARG A 41 -13.21 33.51 6.36
CA ARG A 41 -12.41 33.11 7.53
C ARG A 41 -12.61 31.65 7.91
N VAL A 42 -13.87 31.20 7.98
CA VAL A 42 -14.18 29.80 8.32
C VAL A 42 -13.64 28.83 7.26
N LEU A 43 -13.80 29.14 5.98
CA LEU A 43 -13.29 28.29 4.91
C LEU A 43 -11.76 28.19 4.92
N PHE A 44 -11.06 29.28 5.19
CA PHE A 44 -9.60 29.26 5.33
C PHE A 44 -9.17 28.41 6.53
N GLN A 45 -9.80 28.58 7.70
CA GLN A 45 -9.49 27.75 8.87
C GLN A 45 -9.68 26.25 8.61
N GLN A 46 -10.78 25.87 7.95
CA GLN A 46 -11.01 24.48 7.56
C GLN A 46 -9.92 23.95 6.61
N LYS A 47 -9.47 24.78 5.66
CA LYS A 47 -8.39 24.41 4.74
C LYS A 47 -7.05 24.28 5.44
N ASP A 48 -6.74 25.19 6.37
CA ASP A 48 -5.52 25.12 7.18
C ASP A 48 -5.49 23.86 8.05
N GLU A 49 -6.64 23.48 8.65
CA GLU A 49 -6.77 22.23 9.40
C GLU A 49 -6.61 20.98 8.50
N GLU A 50 -7.20 20.99 7.31
CA GLU A 50 -7.04 19.92 6.32
C GLU A 50 -5.55 19.77 5.90
N ILE A 51 -4.88 20.89 5.61
CA ILE A 51 -3.44 20.94 5.30
C ILE A 51 -2.61 20.42 6.47
N ALA A 52 -2.91 20.84 7.71
CA ALA A 52 -2.20 20.37 8.89
C ALA A 52 -2.38 18.85 9.10
N SER A 53 -3.59 18.34 8.92
CA SER A 53 -3.89 16.91 9.08
C SER A 53 -3.17 16.04 8.04
N THR A 54 -3.15 16.49 6.78
CA THR A 54 -2.46 15.80 5.68
C THR A 54 -0.94 15.84 5.87
N ASN A 55 -0.38 16.99 6.24
CA ASN A 55 1.04 17.11 6.57
C ASN A 55 1.48 16.19 7.71
N MET A 56 0.67 16.11 8.79
CA MET A 56 0.92 15.19 9.89
C MET A 56 0.95 13.73 9.41
N ARG A 57 0.01 13.36 8.53
CA ARG A 57 -0.04 12.02 7.95
C ARG A 57 1.17 11.72 7.06
N THR A 58 1.60 12.68 6.25
CA THR A 58 2.79 12.57 5.41
C THR A 58 4.03 12.31 6.27
N ILE A 59 4.24 13.08 7.34
CA ILE A 59 5.37 12.90 8.27
C ILE A 59 5.34 11.49 8.91
N GLN A 60 4.18 11.03 9.37
CA GLN A 60 4.05 9.68 9.94
C GLN A 60 4.42 8.59 8.93
N LEU A 61 3.97 8.71 7.68
CA LEU A 61 4.26 7.74 6.63
C LEU A 61 5.73 7.74 6.25
N GLU A 62 6.37 8.91 6.12
CA GLU A 62 7.80 9.02 5.86
C GLU A 62 8.65 8.38 6.97
N GLN A 63 8.26 8.57 8.24
CA GLN A 63 8.94 7.93 9.36
C GLN A 63 8.82 6.41 9.33
N LEU A 64 7.62 5.88 9.03
CA LEU A 64 7.40 4.44 8.89
C LEU A 64 8.20 3.86 7.72
N LEU A 65 8.23 4.56 6.59
CA LEU A 65 8.99 4.17 5.41
C LEU A 65 10.48 4.07 5.72
N LYS A 66 11.07 5.12 6.33
CA LYS A 66 12.48 5.10 6.76
C LYS A 66 12.80 3.94 7.70
N LYS A 67 11.91 3.65 8.66
CA LYS A 67 12.08 2.53 9.58
C LYS A 67 12.11 1.19 8.84
N LEU A 68 11.17 0.97 7.91
CA LEU A 68 11.11 -0.25 7.12
C LEU A 68 12.31 -0.40 6.19
N GLU A 69 12.80 0.69 5.59
CA GLU A 69 14.01 0.69 4.77
C GLU A 69 15.24 0.27 5.58
N MET A 70 15.42 0.82 6.78
CA MET A 70 16.51 0.43 7.67
C MET A 70 16.43 -1.05 8.07
N GLU A 71 15.24 -1.54 8.41
CA GLU A 71 15.04 -2.97 8.71
C GLU A 71 15.34 -3.87 7.51
N ASN A 72 14.90 -3.48 6.30
CA ASN A 72 15.15 -4.22 5.08
C ASN A 72 16.65 -4.27 4.77
N GLN A 73 17.34 -3.14 4.86
CA GLN A 73 18.79 -3.06 4.67
C GLN A 73 19.57 -3.89 5.70
N LYS A 74 19.11 -3.92 6.97
CA LYS A 74 19.69 -4.78 8.00
C LYS A 74 19.53 -6.27 7.66
N ARG A 75 18.33 -6.68 7.24
CA ARG A 75 18.06 -8.06 6.81
C ARG A 75 18.90 -8.43 5.59
N LYS A 76 19.03 -7.54 4.61
CA LYS A 76 19.84 -7.75 3.41
C LYS A 76 21.32 -7.97 3.74
N ARG A 77 21.90 -7.11 4.58
CA ARG A 77 23.28 -7.27 5.07
C ARG A 77 23.51 -8.62 5.76
N ALA A 78 22.60 -9.01 6.64
CA ALA A 78 22.70 -10.31 7.31
C ALA A 78 22.62 -11.49 6.33
N VAL A 79 21.79 -11.41 5.29
CA VAL A 79 21.76 -12.43 4.23
C VAL A 79 23.08 -12.47 3.46
N GLU A 80 23.64 -11.32 3.08
CA GLU A 80 24.92 -11.22 2.36
C GLU A 80 26.08 -11.79 3.19
N GLU A 81 26.15 -11.45 4.48
CA GLU A 81 27.15 -11.99 5.43
C GLU A 81 27.03 -13.51 5.58
N ASN A 82 25.79 -14.02 5.76
CA ASN A 82 25.54 -15.45 5.85
C ASN A 82 25.89 -16.18 4.55
N GLN A 83 25.61 -15.59 3.39
CA GLN A 83 25.97 -16.14 2.09
C GLN A 83 27.49 -16.21 1.91
N ALA A 84 28.22 -15.16 2.29
CA ALA A 84 29.68 -15.15 2.26
C ALA A 84 30.26 -16.24 3.16
N MET A 85 29.72 -16.40 4.37
CA MET A 85 30.13 -17.45 5.30
C MET A 85 29.90 -18.85 4.72
N VAL A 86 28.71 -19.11 4.14
CA VAL A 86 28.40 -20.40 3.49
C VAL A 86 29.35 -20.66 2.32
N ALA A 87 29.65 -19.65 1.49
CA ALA A 87 30.58 -19.80 0.38
C ALA A 87 32.00 -20.18 0.83
N SER A 88 32.52 -19.52 1.88
CA SER A 88 33.82 -19.86 2.46
C SER A 88 33.86 -21.27 3.05
N LEU A 89 32.81 -21.68 3.76
CA LEU A 89 32.71 -23.02 4.32
C LEU A 89 32.62 -24.09 3.22
N SER A 90 31.81 -23.87 2.18
CA SER A 90 31.71 -24.78 1.03
C SER A 90 33.07 -24.93 0.34
N HIS A 91 33.78 -23.82 0.09
CA HIS A 91 35.12 -23.88 -0.49
C HIS A 91 36.10 -24.70 0.37
N ALA A 92 36.08 -24.50 1.70
CA ALA A 92 36.94 -25.26 2.61
C ALA A 92 36.62 -26.77 2.60
N LEU A 93 35.33 -27.14 2.52
CA LEU A 93 34.91 -28.53 2.39
C LEU A 93 35.38 -29.15 1.08
N ASP A 94 35.28 -28.44 -0.04
CA ASP A 94 35.72 -28.93 -1.34
C ASP A 94 37.25 -29.08 -1.38
N GLU A 95 38.01 -28.13 -0.81
CA GLU A 95 39.47 -28.26 -0.70
C GLU A 95 39.89 -29.50 0.12
N MET A 96 39.19 -29.80 1.22
CA MET A 96 39.44 -31.02 2.00
C MET A 96 39.08 -32.29 1.23
N ARG A 97 37.99 -32.29 0.45
CA ARG A 97 37.61 -33.41 -0.43
C ARG A 97 38.68 -33.67 -1.48
N GLU A 98 39.17 -32.64 -2.15
CA GLU A 98 40.23 -32.76 -3.15
C GLU A 98 41.54 -33.29 -2.52
N LYS A 99 41.91 -32.84 -1.32
CA LYS A 99 43.07 -33.38 -0.58
C LYS A 99 42.91 -34.86 -0.22
N LEU A 100 41.72 -35.30 0.18
CA LEU A 100 41.43 -36.70 0.45
C LEU A 100 41.49 -37.56 -0.83
N LEU A 101 40.97 -37.06 -1.95
CA LEU A 101 41.05 -37.72 -3.25
C LEU A 101 42.50 -37.80 -3.77
N ALA A 102 43.30 -36.74 -3.59
CA ALA A 102 44.71 -36.74 -3.94
C ALA A 102 45.54 -37.72 -3.08
N SER A 103 45.25 -37.82 -1.78
CA SER A 103 45.90 -38.79 -0.87
C SER A 103 45.55 -40.25 -1.15
N ALA A 104 44.39 -40.52 -1.76
CA ALA A 104 43.97 -41.87 -2.13
C ALA A 104 44.62 -42.38 -3.44
N ASN A 105 45.15 -41.47 -4.27
CA ASN A 105 45.77 -41.81 -5.55
C ASN A 105 47.26 -42.19 -5.47
N ASP A 106 47.89 -42.08 -4.29
CA ASP A 106 49.27 -42.54 -4.03
C ASP A 106 49.35 -44.03 -3.61
N ALA A 107 48.21 -44.74 -3.58
CA ALA A 107 48.15 -46.19 -3.45
C ALA A 107 47.41 -46.77 -4.67
N GLU A 108 48.16 -47.27 -5.66
CA GLU A 108 47.59 -48.02 -6.77
C GLU A 108 46.66 -49.13 -6.26
N SER A 109 45.46 -49.28 -6.84
CA SER A 109 45.01 -50.54 -7.44
C SER A 109 43.53 -50.50 -7.85
N SER A 110 43.29 -51.11 -9.02
CA SER A 110 42.02 -51.74 -9.43
C SER A 110 40.82 -50.86 -9.75
N ASN A 111 40.80 -50.47 -11.02
CA ASN A 111 39.72 -50.75 -11.97
C ASN A 111 38.62 -51.68 -11.40
N ASN A 112 37.45 -51.12 -11.10
CA ASN A 112 36.22 -51.88 -11.10
C ASN A 112 35.05 -50.99 -11.51
N ASN A 113 34.59 -51.23 -12.75
CA ASN A 113 33.29 -50.82 -13.23
C ASN A 113 32.21 -51.38 -12.31
N VAL A 114 31.57 -50.52 -11.53
CA VAL A 114 30.32 -50.85 -10.86
C VAL A 114 29.25 -49.90 -11.41
N ARG A 115 28.52 -50.41 -12.41
CA ARG A 115 27.20 -49.90 -12.75
C ARG A 115 26.27 -50.30 -11.62
N ILE A 116 25.84 -49.32 -10.82
CA ILE A 116 24.66 -49.44 -9.96
C ILE A 116 23.71 -48.35 -10.42
N GLY A 117 22.56 -48.78 -10.92
CA GLY A 117 21.43 -47.90 -11.14
C GLY A 117 20.80 -47.56 -9.80
N GLU A 118 20.51 -46.28 -9.60
CA GLU A 118 19.62 -45.81 -8.54
C GLU A 118 18.70 -44.73 -9.13
N ASP A 119 17.41 -44.97 -8.93
CA ASP A 119 16.32 -44.02 -9.03
C ASP A 119 16.53 -42.82 -8.08
N ASP A 120 15.87 -41.71 -8.43
CA ASP A 120 15.52 -40.57 -7.59
C ASP A 120 16.66 -39.76 -6.92
N ALA A 121 16.99 -38.60 -7.50
CA ALA A 121 16.71 -37.30 -6.87
C ALA A 121 17.24 -36.10 -7.68
N SER A 122 16.36 -35.11 -7.85
CA SER A 122 16.65 -33.67 -7.94
C SER A 122 17.45 -33.14 -9.15
N ASP A 123 16.75 -32.95 -10.27
CA ASP A 123 17.14 -31.98 -11.30
C ASP A 123 16.81 -30.54 -10.82
N PHE A 124 17.81 -29.86 -10.26
CA PHE A 124 17.78 -28.42 -9.99
C PHE A 124 18.23 -27.67 -11.25
N GLY A 125 17.37 -27.66 -12.28
CA GLY A 125 17.65 -27.15 -13.61
C GLY A 125 16.66 -26.08 -14.08
N ASN A 126 16.67 -24.93 -13.39
CA ASN A 126 16.16 -23.62 -13.78
C ASN A 126 15.55 -23.51 -15.21
N ASN A 127 14.23 -23.63 -15.34
CA ASN A 127 13.54 -23.28 -16.58
C ASN A 127 12.27 -22.47 -16.32
N LYS A 128 12.41 -21.16 -16.57
CA LYS A 128 11.37 -20.14 -16.66
C LYS A 128 10.29 -20.56 -17.65
N LYS A 129 9.31 -21.33 -17.20
CA LYS A 129 7.99 -21.44 -17.84
C LYS A 129 6.97 -20.97 -16.84
N ARG A 130 6.39 -19.79 -17.12
CA ARG A 130 5.19 -19.24 -16.50
C ARG A 130 4.04 -20.25 -16.63
N LYS A 131 4.05 -21.33 -15.84
CA LYS A 131 2.83 -22.06 -15.54
C LYS A 131 1.95 -21.04 -14.83
N LYS A 132 0.86 -20.59 -15.48
CA LYS A 132 -0.28 -20.01 -14.78
C LYS A 132 -0.53 -20.95 -13.60
N MET A 133 -0.10 -20.57 -12.41
CA MET A 133 -0.21 -21.38 -11.21
C MET A 133 -1.72 -21.44 -10.95
N ARG A 134 -2.39 -22.46 -11.49
CA ARG A 134 -3.81 -22.67 -11.27
C ARG A 134 -3.93 -22.89 -9.77
N MET A 135 -4.35 -21.86 -9.05
CA MET A 135 -4.46 -21.89 -7.60
C MET A 135 -5.37 -23.07 -7.25
N ILE A 136 -4.86 -24.10 -6.56
CA ILE A 136 -5.65 -25.24 -6.11
C ILE A 136 -6.36 -24.83 -4.81
N CYS A 137 -7.58 -25.33 -4.59
CA CYS A 137 -8.34 -25.12 -3.38
C CYS A 137 -7.58 -25.66 -2.18
N GLN A 138 -7.31 -24.79 -1.21
CA GLN A 138 -6.52 -25.10 -0.01
C GLN A 138 -7.24 -26.01 1.00
N ILE A 139 -8.50 -26.35 0.73
CA ILE A 139 -9.34 -27.15 1.63
C ILE A 139 -9.40 -28.59 1.16
N CYS A 140 -9.70 -28.80 -0.13
CA CYS A 140 -9.83 -30.14 -0.69
C CYS A 140 -8.62 -30.59 -1.53
N ASN A 141 -7.67 -29.69 -1.81
CA ASN A 141 -6.47 -29.91 -2.62
C ASN A 141 -6.69 -30.62 -3.97
N SER A 142 -7.92 -30.63 -4.48
CA SER A 142 -8.33 -31.42 -5.65
C SER A 142 -8.96 -30.59 -6.76
N ARG A 143 -9.58 -29.45 -6.42
CA ARG A 143 -10.27 -28.57 -7.37
C ARG A 143 -9.57 -27.23 -7.48
N ILE A 144 -9.76 -26.52 -8.58
CA ILE A 144 -9.23 -25.18 -8.77
C ILE A 144 -9.96 -24.21 -7.83
N SER A 145 -9.19 -23.33 -7.18
CA SER A 145 -9.68 -22.19 -6.45
C SER A 145 -10.34 -21.22 -7.42
N CYS A 146 -11.65 -21.06 -7.29
CA CYS A 146 -12.46 -20.16 -8.11
C CYS A 146 -13.28 -19.19 -7.26
N VAL A 147 -13.08 -19.14 -5.93
CA VAL A 147 -13.86 -18.28 -5.04
C VAL A 147 -12.95 -17.34 -4.23
N LEU A 148 -13.24 -16.04 -4.34
CA LEU A 148 -12.68 -14.95 -3.54
C LEU A 148 -13.49 -14.76 -2.25
N LEU A 149 -12.81 -14.67 -1.10
CA LEU A 149 -13.44 -14.43 0.20
C LEU A 149 -13.38 -12.95 0.61
N LEU A 150 -14.50 -12.35 1.01
CA LEU A 150 -14.56 -10.97 1.49
C LEU A 150 -14.58 -10.92 3.03
N PRO A 151 -13.86 -9.94 3.64
CA PRO A 151 -13.25 -8.76 3.01
C PRO A 151 -11.82 -8.96 2.48
N CYS A 152 -11.15 -10.07 2.77
CA CYS A 152 -9.70 -10.23 2.53
C CYS A 152 -9.27 -10.39 1.06
N ARG A 153 -10.20 -10.67 0.14
CA ARG A 153 -9.99 -10.88 -1.31
C ARG A 153 -9.01 -12.01 -1.68
N HIS A 154 -8.78 -12.99 -0.81
CA HIS A 154 -7.97 -14.16 -1.15
C HIS A 154 -8.74 -15.19 -1.98
N LEU A 155 -8.14 -15.65 -3.08
CA LEU A 155 -8.62 -16.74 -3.94
C LEU A 155 -8.03 -18.07 -3.48
N CYS A 156 -8.73 -18.78 -2.60
CA CYS A 156 -8.17 -19.94 -1.90
C CYS A 156 -9.12 -21.14 -1.77
N SER A 157 -10.36 -21.02 -2.24
CA SER A 157 -11.36 -22.09 -2.17
C SER A 157 -12.05 -22.35 -3.51
N CYS A 158 -12.48 -23.60 -3.72
CA CYS A 158 -13.40 -23.96 -4.79
C CYS A 158 -14.86 -23.69 -4.37
N LYS A 159 -15.78 -23.68 -5.34
CA LYS A 159 -17.22 -23.45 -5.11
C LYS A 159 -17.83 -24.31 -4.02
N SER A 160 -17.49 -25.60 -3.97
CA SER A 160 -18.04 -26.54 -2.98
C SER A 160 -17.48 -26.34 -1.58
N CYS A 161 -16.20 -25.97 -1.45
CA CYS A 161 -15.60 -25.73 -0.14
C CYS A 161 -15.93 -24.34 0.41
N ALA A 162 -16.26 -23.38 -0.45
CA ALA A 162 -16.54 -22.02 -0.03
C ALA A 162 -17.78 -21.90 0.88
N SER A 163 -18.80 -22.75 0.72
CA SER A 163 -20.03 -22.67 1.51
C SER A 163 -19.81 -23.02 2.99
N ALA A 164 -19.01 -24.04 3.28
CA ALA A 164 -18.72 -24.52 4.64
C ALA A 164 -17.60 -23.75 5.35
N LEU A 165 -17.06 -22.71 4.72
CA LEU A 165 -15.91 -21.98 5.20
C LEU A 165 -16.33 -20.70 5.95
N GLU A 166 -15.91 -20.53 7.20
CA GLU A 166 -16.18 -19.34 8.02
C GLU A 166 -15.00 -18.37 8.08
N PHE A 167 -13.77 -18.85 7.85
CA PHE A 167 -12.54 -18.05 7.92
C PHE A 167 -11.67 -18.28 6.68
N CYS A 168 -10.88 -17.28 6.30
CA CYS A 168 -9.95 -17.41 5.18
C CYS A 168 -8.73 -18.26 5.57
N PRO A 169 -8.43 -19.37 4.88
CA PRO A 169 -7.25 -20.20 5.16
C PRO A 169 -5.90 -19.49 4.98
N VAL A 170 -5.88 -18.36 4.27
CA VAL A 170 -4.64 -17.61 3.97
C VAL A 170 -4.30 -16.60 5.07
N CYS A 171 -5.31 -15.90 5.60
CA CYS A 171 -5.10 -14.75 6.49
C CYS A 171 -5.97 -14.78 7.76
N ASN A 172 -6.72 -15.86 7.96
CA ASN A 172 -7.62 -16.10 9.08
C ASN A 172 -8.75 -15.06 9.28
N ALA A 173 -8.99 -14.20 8.29
CA ALA A 173 -10.09 -13.22 8.33
C ALA A 173 -11.45 -13.91 8.23
N THR A 174 -12.43 -13.48 9.03
CA THR A 174 -13.82 -13.97 8.96
C THR A 174 -14.44 -13.68 7.60
N LYS A 175 -15.02 -14.71 6.99
CA LYS A 175 -15.75 -14.61 5.72
C LYS A 175 -17.10 -13.95 5.98
N LYS A 176 -17.34 -12.81 5.32
CA LYS A 176 -18.63 -12.12 5.30
C LYS A 176 -19.42 -12.38 4.02
N ALA A 177 -18.73 -12.57 2.91
CA ALA A 177 -19.31 -12.88 1.61
C ALA A 177 -18.26 -13.58 0.73
N SER A 178 -18.71 -14.11 -0.42
CA SER A 178 -17.84 -14.76 -1.39
C SER A 178 -18.25 -14.45 -2.83
N ILE A 179 -17.28 -14.31 -3.73
CA ILE A 179 -17.49 -14.03 -5.16
C ILE A 179 -16.80 -15.11 -6.00
N GLU A 180 -17.50 -15.66 -6.99
CA GLU A 180 -16.92 -16.59 -7.96
C GLU A 180 -16.10 -15.81 -9.00
N ALA A 181 -14.83 -16.19 -9.16
CA ALA A 181 -13.90 -15.61 -10.12
C ALA A 181 -14.08 -16.27 -11.48
N VAL A 182 -14.27 -15.46 -12.51
CA VAL A 182 -14.20 -15.90 -13.91
C VAL A 182 -12.73 -15.97 -14.30
N ILE A 183 -12.17 -17.17 -14.38
CA ILE A 183 -10.75 -17.39 -14.72
C ILE A 183 -10.69 -17.83 -16.19
N SER A 184 -10.38 -16.89 -17.09
CA SER A 184 -10.11 -17.11 -18.53
C SER A 184 -8.63 -17.35 -18.84
#